data_AF-A0A969SKM8-F1
#
_entry.id   AF-A0A969SKM8-F1
#
_cell.length_a   1.000
_cell.length_b   1.000
_cell.length_c   1.000
_cell.angle_alpha   90.00
_cell.angle_beta   90.00
_cell.angle_gamma   90.00
#
_symmetry.space_group_name_H-M   'P 1'
#
loop_
_entity.id
_entity.type
_entity.pdbx_description
1 polymer ?
#
loop_
_entity_poly.entity_id
_entity_poly.type
_entity_poly.pdbx_seq_one_letter_code
_entity_poly.pdbx_strand_id
1 'polypeptide(L)'
;MPKLLASTQRMERRSLRLDTLLTLRWLAVAGQAMVIVVVYHGFGYPLPVGWALAAVGISIWLNIALRLKYPNAHRLTNKEAAAILAFDIVQLSLLLYLSGGLENPFALLFLAPVLISASALPPSTTVSLGLVALVCALVVAAVHQPLPWAPESPLRLPPLYQAGVWLAILLGMSFVGIYGWQVAEETRQLTDALTAAELVLAREQHLSALDG
;
A
#
# COMPACT_ATOMS: atom_id res chain seq x y z
N MET A 1 35.41 3.28 -5.44
CA MET A 1 34.28 4.23 -5.35
C MET A 1 33.12 4.07 -6.36
N PRO A 2 33.13 3.22 -7.43
CA PRO A 2 31.99 3.18 -8.38
C PRO A 2 30.75 2.42 -7.88
N LYS A 3 30.90 1.41 -6.99
CA LYS A 3 29.76 0.66 -6.42
C LYS A 3 28.82 1.51 -5.54
N LEU A 4 29.34 2.56 -4.91
CA LEU A 4 28.57 3.47 -4.05
C LEU A 4 27.69 4.44 -4.86
N LEU A 5 28.14 4.86 -6.05
CA LEU A 5 27.38 5.74 -6.95
C LEU A 5 26.27 4.96 -7.68
N ALA A 6 26.55 3.72 -8.08
CA ALA A 6 25.54 2.85 -8.69
C ALA A 6 24.40 2.47 -7.71
N SER A 7 24.71 2.29 -6.42
CA SER A 7 23.69 2.02 -5.39
C SER A 7 22.84 3.24 -5.05
N THR A 8 23.41 4.46 -5.05
CA THR A 8 22.66 5.71 -4.90
C THR A 8 21.75 5.99 -6.09
N GLN A 9 22.22 5.79 -7.32
CA GLN A 9 21.38 5.92 -8.52
C GLN A 9 20.26 4.87 -8.60
N ARG A 10 20.50 3.63 -8.17
CA ARG A 10 19.43 2.62 -8.04
C ARG A 10 18.38 3.00 -6.99
N MET A 11 18.77 3.67 -5.90
CA MET A 11 17.84 4.17 -4.88
C MET A 11 17.00 5.35 -5.37
N GLU A 12 17.54 6.29 -6.14
CA GLU A 12 16.78 7.41 -6.72
C GLU A 12 15.73 6.96 -7.76
N ARG A 13 16.01 5.87 -8.49
CA ARG A 13 15.06 5.26 -9.44
C ARG A 13 13.90 4.51 -8.77
N ARG A 14 13.91 4.32 -7.45
CA ARG A 14 12.80 3.69 -6.67
C ARG A 14 11.87 4.74 -6.06
N SER A 15 11.62 5.83 -6.78
CA SER A 15 10.74 6.91 -6.33
C SER A 15 9.32 6.72 -6.84
N LEU A 16 8.38 6.65 -5.90
CA LEU A 16 6.96 6.59 -6.20
C LEU A 16 6.47 7.98 -6.64
N ARG A 17 5.72 8.05 -7.73
CA ARG A 17 5.05 9.30 -8.13
C ARG A 17 3.92 9.59 -7.15
N LEU A 18 3.87 10.82 -6.66
CA LEU A 18 2.83 11.26 -5.73
C LEU A 18 1.43 11.02 -6.32
N ASP A 19 1.21 11.36 -7.60
CA ASP A 19 -0.09 11.22 -8.25
C ASP A 19 -0.62 9.77 -8.25
N THR A 20 0.25 8.79 -8.48
CA THR A 20 -0.11 7.37 -8.42
C THR A 20 -0.57 6.99 -7.00
N LEU A 21 0.16 7.43 -5.97
CA LEU A 21 -0.20 7.16 -4.58
C LEU A 21 -1.52 7.84 -4.20
N LEU A 22 -1.70 9.13 -4.53
CA LEU A 22 -2.92 9.86 -4.20
C LEU A 22 -4.15 9.27 -4.92
N THR A 23 -4.00 8.77 -6.15
CA THR A 23 -5.08 8.10 -6.89
C THR A 23 -5.53 6.83 -6.17
N LEU A 24 -4.58 6.00 -5.72
CA LEU A 24 -4.90 4.79 -4.94
C LEU A 24 -5.58 5.13 -3.61
N ARG A 25 -5.13 6.21 -2.94
CA ARG A 25 -5.78 6.71 -1.72
C ARG A 25 -7.20 7.20 -1.96
N TRP A 26 -7.45 7.91 -3.06
CA TRP A 26 -8.81 8.34 -3.43
C TRP A 26 -9.73 7.16 -3.71
N LEU A 27 -9.22 6.12 -4.37
CA LEU A 27 -9.96 4.87 -4.55
C LEU A 27 -10.30 4.22 -3.20
N ALA A 28 -9.34 4.17 -2.28
CA ALA A 28 -9.56 3.62 -0.93
C ALA A 28 -10.60 4.45 -0.14
N VAL A 29 -10.51 5.78 -0.17
CA VAL A 29 -11.49 6.68 0.47
C VAL A 29 -12.88 6.47 -0.10
N ALA A 30 -13.02 6.40 -1.43
CA ALA A 30 -14.31 6.17 -2.08
C ALA A 30 -14.90 4.82 -1.69
N GLY A 31 -14.08 3.76 -1.69
CA GLY A 31 -14.49 2.42 -1.26
C GLY A 31 -14.90 2.37 0.21
N GLN A 32 -14.12 2.96 1.11
CA GLN A 32 -14.42 3.04 2.54
C GLN A 32 -15.72 3.81 2.80
N ALA A 33 -15.90 4.97 2.16
CA ALA A 33 -17.12 5.77 2.30
C ALA A 33 -18.35 5.01 1.79
N MET A 34 -18.24 4.35 0.63
CA MET A 34 -19.30 3.51 0.07
C MET A 34 -19.69 2.38 1.03
N VAL A 35 -18.70 1.66 1.58
CA VAL A 35 -18.94 0.56 2.52
C VAL A 35 -19.63 1.07 3.79
N ILE A 36 -19.19 2.19 4.35
CA ILE A 36 -19.81 2.77 5.56
C ILE A 36 -21.29 3.08 5.29
N VAL A 37 -21.61 3.69 4.14
CA VAL A 37 -22.99 4.00 3.75
C VAL A 37 -23.81 2.72 3.56
N VAL A 38 -23.29 1.72 2.86
CA VAL A 38 -24.00 0.46 2.61
C VAL A 38 -24.23 -0.32 3.90
N VAL A 39 -23.24 -0.41 4.78
CA VAL A 39 -23.37 -1.13 6.06
C VAL A 39 -24.37 -0.44 6.98
N TYR A 40 -24.31 0.89 7.06
CA TYR A 40 -25.17 1.65 7.96
C TYR A 40 -26.59 1.81 7.42
N HIS A 41 -26.76 2.30 6.18
CA HIS A 41 -28.08 2.56 5.59
C HIS A 41 -28.67 1.36 4.86
N GLY A 42 -27.85 0.54 4.21
CA GLY A 42 -28.31 -0.62 3.44
C GLY A 42 -28.66 -1.82 4.33
N PHE A 43 -27.75 -2.19 5.24
CA PHE A 43 -27.95 -3.33 6.15
C PHE A 43 -28.52 -2.94 7.53
N GLY A 44 -28.45 -1.66 7.93
CA GLY A 44 -28.93 -1.23 9.24
C GLY A 44 -28.07 -1.72 10.41
N TYR A 45 -26.81 -2.09 10.16
CA TYR A 45 -25.93 -2.64 11.19
C TYR A 45 -25.36 -1.55 12.10
N PRO A 46 -25.10 -1.85 13.39
CA PRO A 46 -24.69 -0.87 14.40
C PRO A 46 -23.20 -0.50 14.27
N LEU A 47 -22.81 0.06 13.13
CA LEU A 47 -21.47 0.57 12.88
C LEU A 47 -21.27 1.92 13.63
N PRO A 48 -20.14 2.15 14.32
CA PRO A 48 -19.79 3.46 14.88
C PRO A 48 -19.41 4.47 13.77
N VAL A 49 -20.41 4.93 13.01
CA VAL A 49 -20.25 5.76 11.80
C VAL A 49 -19.45 7.03 12.07
N GLY A 50 -19.67 7.71 13.20
CA GLY A 50 -18.95 8.94 13.53
C GLY A 50 -17.43 8.74 13.57
N TRP A 51 -16.96 7.68 14.23
CA TRP A 51 -15.53 7.35 14.30
C TRP A 51 -14.98 6.85 12.96
N ALA A 52 -15.77 6.06 12.22
CA ALA A 52 -15.38 5.59 10.90
C ALA A 52 -15.22 6.75 9.90
N LEU A 53 -16.17 7.68 9.86
CA LEU A 53 -16.11 8.88 9.03
C LEU A 53 -14.99 9.82 9.46
N ALA A 54 -14.71 9.94 10.77
CA ALA A 54 -13.56 10.70 11.24
C ALA A 54 -12.23 10.11 10.73
N ALA A 55 -12.06 8.78 10.80
CA ALA A 55 -10.87 8.11 10.26
C ALA A 55 -10.71 8.31 8.75
N VAL A 56 -11.80 8.20 7.98
CA VAL A 56 -11.79 8.50 6.53
C VAL A 56 -11.50 9.98 6.27
N GLY A 57 -12.07 10.88 7.08
CA GLY A 57 -11.86 12.33 7.01
C GLY A 57 -10.40 12.73 7.21
N ILE A 58 -9.68 12.09 8.14
CA ILE A 58 -8.23 12.32 8.32
C ILE A 58 -7.47 11.88 7.06
N SER A 59 -7.85 10.76 6.43
CA SER A 59 -7.23 10.32 5.16
C SER A 59 -7.49 11.31 4.02
N ILE A 60 -8.71 11.84 3.90
CA ILE A 60 -9.06 12.90 2.94
C ILE A 60 -8.21 14.14 3.19
N TRP A 61 -8.14 14.60 4.44
CA TRP A 61 -7.36 15.79 4.81
C TRP A 61 -5.88 15.63 4.47
N LEU A 62 -5.27 14.47 4.79
CA LEU A 62 -3.88 14.18 4.44
C LEU A 62 -3.68 14.19 2.92
N ASN A 63 -4.60 13.59 2.15
CA ASN A 63 -4.53 13.54 0.70
C ASN A 63 -4.58 14.96 0.08
N ILE A 64 -5.48 15.82 0.58
CA ILE A 64 -5.58 17.23 0.18
C ILE A 64 -4.31 18.01 0.58
N ALA A 65 -3.84 17.85 1.82
CA ALA A 65 -2.64 18.53 2.30
C ALA A 65 -1.39 18.17 1.48
N LEU A 66 -1.23 16.90 1.12
CA LEU A 66 -0.16 16.45 0.23
C LEU A 66 -0.29 17.05 -1.17
N ARG A 67 -1.52 17.14 -1.71
CA ARG A 67 -1.77 17.74 -3.02
C ARG A 67 -1.49 19.24 -3.07
N LEU A 68 -1.75 19.96 -1.98
CA LEU A 68 -1.46 21.40 -1.89
C LEU A 68 0.03 21.67 -1.64
N LYS A 69 0.71 20.79 -0.90
CA LYS A 69 2.13 20.97 -0.54
C LYS A 69 3.08 20.69 -1.70
N TYR A 70 2.79 19.69 -2.54
CA TYR A 70 3.71 19.24 -3.59
C TYR A 70 3.17 19.49 -5.00
N PRO A 71 4.02 19.87 -5.97
CA PRO A 71 3.60 20.09 -7.35
C PRO A 71 3.21 18.78 -8.05
N ASN A 72 2.38 18.90 -9.10
CA ASN A 72 2.04 17.78 -9.98
C ASN A 72 3.32 17.18 -10.57
N ALA A 73 3.43 15.84 -10.61
CA ALA A 73 4.65 15.08 -10.95
C ALA A 73 5.79 15.04 -9.92
N HIS A 74 5.57 15.48 -8.66
CA HIS A 74 6.58 15.29 -7.61
C HIS A 74 6.84 13.79 -7.34
N ARG A 75 8.12 13.43 -7.25
CA ARG A 75 8.60 12.09 -6.92
C ARG A 75 8.93 12.03 -5.44
N LEU A 76 8.21 11.19 -4.71
CA LEU A 76 8.40 11.05 -3.28
C LEU A 76 9.75 10.40 -2.99
N THR A 77 10.41 10.89 -1.94
CA THR A 77 11.53 10.16 -1.36
C THR A 77 11.04 8.85 -0.74
N ASN A 78 11.93 7.87 -0.62
CA ASN A 78 11.59 6.58 -0.01
C ASN A 78 11.01 6.73 1.41
N LYS A 79 11.48 7.73 2.17
CA LYS A 79 11.00 8.00 3.52
C LYS A 79 9.60 8.60 3.53
N GLU A 80 9.30 9.55 2.64
CA GLU A 80 7.97 10.14 2.54
C GLU A 80 6.93 9.11 2.10
N ALA A 81 7.24 8.35 1.05
CA ALA A 81 6.37 7.27 0.59
C ALA A 81 6.13 6.23 1.69
N ALA A 82 7.17 5.85 2.43
CA ALA A 82 7.04 4.91 3.55
C ALA A 82 6.18 5.48 4.69
N ALA A 83 6.33 6.76 5.03
CA ALA A 83 5.51 7.40 6.06
C ALA A 83 4.03 7.43 5.66
N ILE A 84 3.74 7.70 4.39
CA ILE A 84 2.37 7.71 3.86
C ILE A 84 1.76 6.30 3.88
N LEU A 85 2.52 5.27 3.48
CA LEU A 85 2.05 3.88 3.54
C LEU A 85 1.89 3.37 4.98
N ALA A 86 2.78 3.77 5.91
CA ALA A 86 2.64 3.46 7.32
C ALA A 86 1.36 4.09 7.90
N PHE A 87 1.06 5.33 7.51
CA PHE A 87 -0.20 5.97 7.85
C PHE A 87 -1.40 5.17 7.32
N ASP A 88 -1.34 4.67 6.08
CA ASP A 88 -2.42 3.84 5.51
C ASP A 88 -2.64 2.53 6.25
N ILE A 89 -1.55 1.87 6.66
CA ILE A 89 -1.62 0.66 7.48
C ILE A 89 -2.33 0.96 8.80
N VAL A 90 -1.94 2.04 9.49
CA VAL A 90 -2.54 2.42 10.78
C VAL A 90 -4.00 2.84 10.61
N GLN A 91 -4.32 3.60 9.57
CA GLN A 91 -5.68 4.05 9.27
C GLN A 91 -6.60 2.86 8.95
N LEU A 92 -6.14 1.91 8.13
CA LEU A 92 -6.85 0.67 7.87
C LEU A 92 -7.08 -0.11 9.16
N SER A 93 -6.05 -0.22 10.00
CA SER A 93 -6.14 -0.90 11.29
C SER A 93 -7.16 -0.26 12.22
N LEU A 94 -7.24 1.07 12.24
CA LEU A 94 -8.25 1.80 13.01
C LEU A 94 -9.67 1.49 12.49
N LEU A 95 -9.87 1.45 11.18
CA LEU A 95 -11.16 1.08 10.60
C LEU A 95 -11.52 -0.37 10.92
N LEU A 96 -10.58 -1.30 10.80
CA LEU A 96 -10.79 -2.71 11.14
C LEU A 96 -11.09 -2.87 12.63
N TYR A 97 -10.36 -2.18 13.50
CA TYR A 97 -10.64 -2.13 14.94
C TYR A 97 -12.10 -1.75 15.21
N LEU A 98 -12.62 -0.73 14.54
CA LEU A 98 -14.01 -0.28 14.69
C LEU A 98 -15.05 -1.22 14.07
N SER A 99 -14.63 -2.18 13.25
CA SER A 99 -15.50 -2.95 12.38
C SER A 99 -15.25 -4.46 12.42
N GLY A 100 -14.82 -5.02 13.55
CA GLY A 100 -14.72 -6.48 13.73
C GLY A 100 -13.31 -7.07 13.60
N GLY A 101 -12.26 -6.26 13.55
CA GLY A 101 -10.89 -6.73 13.52
C GLY A 101 -10.60 -7.60 12.29
N LEU A 102 -10.06 -8.81 12.51
CA LEU A 102 -9.80 -9.77 11.43
C LEU A 102 -11.02 -10.58 10.98
N GLU A 103 -12.15 -10.49 11.69
CA GLU A 103 -13.42 -11.06 11.20
C GLU A 103 -13.95 -10.25 10.00
N ASN A 104 -13.51 -9.00 9.88
CA ASN A 104 -13.86 -8.16 8.76
C ASN A 104 -13.16 -8.61 7.47
N PRO A 105 -13.90 -8.86 6.38
CA PRO A 105 -13.29 -9.33 5.12
C PRO A 105 -12.29 -8.33 4.52
N PHE A 106 -12.39 -7.03 4.84
CA PHE A 106 -11.42 -6.02 4.40
C PHE A 106 -10.04 -6.14 5.09
N ALA A 107 -9.86 -7.05 6.05
CA ALA A 107 -8.54 -7.34 6.61
C ALA A 107 -7.52 -7.79 5.55
N LEU A 108 -7.97 -8.37 4.43
CA LEU A 108 -7.11 -8.68 3.28
C LEU A 108 -6.44 -7.44 2.66
N LEU A 109 -6.94 -6.23 2.91
CA LEU A 109 -6.37 -4.99 2.38
C LEU A 109 -5.01 -4.64 2.97
N PHE A 110 -4.57 -5.27 4.07
CA PHE A 110 -3.19 -5.17 4.56
C PHE A 110 -2.15 -5.54 3.49
N LEU A 111 -2.52 -6.37 2.51
CA LEU A 111 -1.66 -6.76 1.39
C LEU A 111 -1.32 -5.59 0.46
N ALA A 112 -2.25 -4.64 0.27
CA ALA A 112 -2.10 -3.54 -0.68
C ALA A 112 -0.91 -2.61 -0.37
N PRO A 113 -0.76 -2.03 0.85
CA PRO A 113 0.38 -1.17 1.15
C PRO A 113 1.72 -1.93 1.10
N VAL A 114 1.73 -3.23 1.44
CA VAL A 114 2.92 -4.08 1.33
C VAL A 114 3.30 -4.30 -0.14
N LEU A 115 2.34 -4.56 -1.02
CA LEU A 115 2.55 -4.69 -2.47
C LEU A 115 3.08 -3.40 -3.09
N ILE A 116 2.44 -2.27 -2.78
CA ILE A 116 2.86 -0.96 -3.29
C ILE A 116 4.29 -0.67 -2.82
N SER A 117 4.57 -0.92 -1.54
CA SER A 117 5.92 -0.78 -1.00
C SER A 117 6.93 -1.69 -1.71
N ALA A 118 6.60 -2.97 -1.94
CA ALA A 118 7.51 -3.93 -2.57
C ALA A 118 7.87 -3.58 -4.02
N SER A 119 6.90 -3.05 -4.77
CA SER A 119 7.09 -2.65 -6.17
C SER A 119 7.84 -1.32 -6.31
N ALA A 120 7.69 -0.41 -5.35
CA ALA A 120 8.19 0.95 -5.47
C ALA A 120 9.43 1.24 -4.60
N LEU A 121 9.54 0.66 -3.40
CA LEU A 121 10.52 1.03 -2.37
C LEU A 121 11.66 0.02 -2.24
N PRO A 122 12.76 0.38 -1.55
CA PRO A 122 13.81 -0.58 -1.23
C PRO A 122 13.31 -1.73 -0.35
N PRO A 123 13.81 -2.97 -0.52
CA PRO A 123 13.40 -4.13 0.26
C PRO A 123 13.46 -3.94 1.76
N SER A 124 14.45 -3.21 2.28
CA SER A 124 14.57 -2.92 3.72
C SER A 124 13.38 -2.12 4.24
N THR A 125 12.91 -1.12 3.48
CA THR A 125 11.73 -0.33 3.80
C THR A 125 10.46 -1.17 3.68
N THR A 126 10.36 -2.01 2.64
CA THR A 126 9.24 -2.96 2.48
C THR A 126 9.13 -3.92 3.65
N VAL A 127 10.25 -4.51 4.10
CA VAL A 127 10.27 -5.39 5.27
C VAL A 127 9.81 -4.64 6.53
N SER A 128 10.26 -3.41 6.74
CA SER A 128 9.80 -2.61 7.88
C SER A 128 8.30 -2.33 7.85
N LEU A 129 7.74 -1.99 6.67
CA LEU A 129 6.31 -1.75 6.51
C LEU A 129 5.49 -3.03 6.64
N GLY A 130 5.99 -4.15 6.13
CA GLY A 130 5.38 -5.47 6.33
C GLY A 130 5.33 -5.84 7.81
N LEU A 131 6.39 -5.57 8.58
CA LEU A 131 6.38 -5.77 10.02
C LEU A 131 5.36 -4.87 10.73
N VAL A 132 5.27 -3.59 10.36
CA VAL A 132 4.24 -2.68 10.89
C VAL A 132 2.84 -3.21 10.60
N ALA A 133 2.59 -3.68 9.36
CA ALA A 133 1.30 -4.29 8.99
C ALA A 133 0.99 -5.56 9.80
N LEU A 134 1.98 -6.44 10.00
CA LEU A 134 1.82 -7.65 10.82
C LEU A 134 1.49 -7.34 12.28
N VAL A 135 2.21 -6.39 12.87
CA VAL A 135 1.95 -5.94 14.25
C VAL A 135 0.55 -5.35 14.35
N CYS A 136 0.16 -4.50 13.41
CA CYS A 136 -1.18 -3.93 13.38
C CYS A 136 -2.26 -5.01 13.21
N ALA A 137 -2.07 -5.95 12.30
CA ALA A 137 -2.97 -7.09 12.09
C ALA A 137 -3.10 -7.95 13.35
N LEU A 138 -2.01 -8.17 14.08
CA LEU A 138 -2.02 -8.87 15.37
C LEU A 138 -2.78 -8.09 16.44
N VAL A 139 -2.56 -6.77 16.52
CA VAL A 139 -3.26 -5.90 17.49
C VAL A 139 -4.77 -5.94 17.24
N VAL A 140 -5.22 -5.77 15.98
CA VAL A 140 -6.65 -5.81 15.66
C VAL A 140 -7.25 -7.21 15.70
N ALA A 141 -6.44 -8.27 15.71
CA ALA A 141 -6.90 -9.63 16.00
C ALA A 141 -7.16 -9.82 17.50
N ALA A 142 -6.29 -9.25 18.34
CA ALA A 142 -6.39 -9.39 19.79
C ALA A 142 -7.41 -8.45 20.42
N VAL A 143 -7.51 -7.22 19.90
CA VAL A 143 -8.37 -6.17 20.45
C VAL A 143 -9.09 -5.44 19.32
N HIS A 144 -10.42 -5.57 19.29
CA HIS A 144 -11.27 -4.87 18.34
C HIS A 144 -12.70 -4.74 18.90
N GLN A 145 -13.48 -3.83 18.31
CA GLN A 145 -14.93 -3.77 18.51
C GLN A 145 -15.60 -4.96 17.80
N PRO A 146 -16.77 -5.44 18.27
CA PRO A 146 -17.49 -6.51 17.61
C PRO A 146 -17.81 -6.13 16.16
N LEU A 147 -17.83 -7.13 15.28
CA LEU A 147 -18.22 -6.95 13.89
C LEU A 147 -19.64 -6.34 13.82
N PRO A 148 -19.84 -5.21 13.12
CA PRO A 148 -21.16 -4.67 12.85
C PRO A 148 -21.96 -5.69 12.05
N TRP A 149 -22.91 -6.34 12.73
CA TRP A 149 -23.67 -7.46 12.20
C TRP A 149 -25.12 -7.42 12.69
N ALA A 150 -25.95 -8.31 12.17
CA ALA A 150 -27.31 -8.51 12.63
C ALA A 150 -27.33 -8.86 14.15
N PRO A 151 -27.93 -8.02 15.02
CA PRO A 151 -27.91 -8.21 16.46
C PRO A 151 -28.54 -9.53 16.92
N GLU A 152 -29.58 -9.98 16.20
CA GLU A 152 -30.34 -11.20 16.49
C GLU A 152 -29.55 -12.49 16.21
N SER A 153 -28.50 -12.41 15.39
CA SER A 153 -27.70 -13.56 14.97
C SER A 153 -26.23 -13.16 14.82
N PRO A 154 -25.53 -12.88 15.93
CA PRO A 154 -24.18 -12.35 15.88
C PRO A 154 -23.22 -13.37 15.24
N LEU A 155 -22.44 -12.92 14.26
CA LEU A 155 -21.35 -13.71 13.71
C LEU A 155 -20.18 -13.67 14.71
N ARG A 156 -19.77 -14.84 15.21
CA ARG A 156 -18.59 -15.00 16.05
C ARG A 156 -17.74 -16.12 15.48
N LEU A 157 -16.54 -15.79 15.02
CA LEU A 157 -15.65 -16.78 14.46
C LEU A 157 -14.86 -17.47 15.58
N PRO A 158 -14.66 -18.80 15.52
CA PRO A 158 -13.80 -19.48 16.48
C PRO A 158 -12.38 -18.89 16.47
N PRO A 159 -11.71 -18.78 17.64
CA PRO A 159 -10.35 -18.20 17.71
C PRO A 159 -9.34 -18.88 16.77
N LEU A 160 -9.48 -20.20 16.55
CA LEU A 160 -8.64 -20.95 15.61
C LEU A 160 -8.80 -20.45 14.17
N TYR A 161 -10.03 -20.08 13.77
CA TYR A 161 -10.29 -19.52 12.44
C TYR A 161 -9.67 -18.14 12.31
N GLN A 162 -9.81 -17.28 13.33
CA GLN A 162 -9.18 -15.95 13.33
C GLN A 162 -7.64 -16.04 13.29
N ALA A 163 -7.04 -17.00 14.00
CA ALA A 163 -5.61 -17.29 13.90
C ALA A 163 -5.21 -17.75 12.48
N GLY A 164 -6.05 -18.55 11.83
CA GLY A 164 -5.90 -18.93 10.43
C GLY A 164 -5.96 -17.73 9.48
N VAL A 165 -6.87 -16.79 9.70
CA VAL A 165 -6.96 -15.53 8.92
C VAL A 165 -5.70 -14.68 9.12
N TRP A 166 -5.22 -14.53 10.35
CA TRP A 166 -3.98 -13.81 10.62
C TRP A 166 -2.78 -14.45 9.90
N LEU A 167 -2.67 -15.78 9.95
CA LEU A 167 -1.63 -16.52 9.24
C LEU A 167 -1.76 -16.37 7.73
N ALA A 168 -2.99 -16.40 7.19
CA ALA A 168 -3.26 -16.18 5.77
C ALA A 168 -2.84 -14.77 5.33
N ILE A 169 -3.10 -13.75 6.15
CA ILE A 169 -2.63 -12.38 5.90
C ILE A 169 -1.10 -12.31 5.90
N LEU A 170 -0.44 -12.95 6.88
CA LEU A 170 1.02 -13.01 6.94
C LEU A 170 1.63 -13.65 5.69
N LEU A 171 1.12 -14.82 5.30
CA LEU A 171 1.60 -15.54 4.12
C LEU A 171 1.27 -14.79 2.84
N GLY A 172 0.07 -14.22 2.75
CA GLY A 172 -0.38 -13.41 1.62
C GLY A 172 0.47 -12.17 1.43
N MET A 173 0.76 -11.42 2.49
CA MET A 173 1.67 -10.27 2.45
C MET A 173 3.07 -10.65 2.03
N SER A 174 3.59 -11.77 2.56
CA SER A 174 4.91 -12.29 2.19
C SER A 174 4.96 -12.67 0.71
N PHE A 175 3.97 -13.42 0.23
CA PHE A 175 3.88 -13.87 -1.15
C PHE A 175 3.74 -12.69 -2.13
N VAL A 176 2.75 -11.82 -1.90
CA VAL A 176 2.47 -10.67 -2.77
C VAL A 176 3.61 -9.65 -2.70
N GLY A 177 4.23 -9.46 -1.54
CA GLY A 177 5.41 -8.61 -1.38
C GLY A 177 6.60 -9.14 -2.17
N ILE A 178 6.93 -10.43 -2.06
CA ILE A 178 8.03 -11.05 -2.82
C ILE A 178 7.75 -10.96 -4.32
N TYR A 179 6.54 -11.34 -4.76
CA TYR A 179 6.18 -11.34 -6.17
C TYR A 179 6.19 -9.93 -6.77
N GLY A 180 5.60 -8.96 -6.07
CA GLY A 180 5.60 -7.56 -6.48
C GLY A 180 7.01 -6.98 -6.61
N TRP A 181 7.91 -7.36 -5.71
CA TRP A 181 9.33 -6.98 -5.81
C TRP A 181 10.03 -7.63 -7.01
N GLN A 182 9.82 -8.93 -7.24
CA GLN A 182 10.41 -9.65 -8.38
C GLN A 182 9.99 -9.02 -9.72
N VAL A 183 8.68 -8.84 -9.92
CA VAL A 183 8.13 -8.24 -11.16
C VAL A 183 8.67 -6.83 -11.39
N ALA A 184 8.79 -6.02 -10.32
CA ALA A 184 9.33 -4.67 -10.42
C ALA A 184 10.84 -4.65 -10.75
N GLU A 185 11.60 -5.64 -10.28
CA GLU A 185 13.03 -5.75 -10.60
C GLU A 185 13.25 -6.25 -12.03
N GLU A 186 12.48 -7.23 -12.50
CA GLU A 186 12.51 -7.71 -13.90
C GLU A 186 12.20 -6.59 -14.88
N THR A 187 11.12 -5.83 -14.64
CA THR A 187 10.73 -4.68 -15.48
C THR A 187 11.85 -3.64 -15.55
N ARG A 188 12.57 -3.43 -14.44
CA ARG A 188 13.68 -2.48 -14.36
C ARG A 188 14.89 -2.96 -15.18
N GLN A 189 15.22 -4.25 -15.08
CA GLN A 189 16.32 -4.84 -15.87
C GLN A 189 16.04 -4.74 -17.37
N LEU A 190 14.80 -4.99 -17.79
CA LEU A 190 14.38 -4.83 -19.19
C LEU A 190 14.52 -3.37 -19.66
N THR A 191 14.06 -2.42 -18.84
CA THR A 191 14.18 -0.98 -19.15
C THR A 191 15.64 -0.54 -19.27
N ASP A 192 16.50 -1.02 -18.37
CA ASP A 192 17.94 -0.71 -18.38
C ASP A 192 18.62 -1.29 -19.63
N ALA A 193 18.27 -2.52 -20.02
CA ALA A 193 18.79 -3.16 -21.23
C ALA A 193 18.34 -2.44 -22.52
N LEU A 194 17.08 -2.04 -22.60
CA LEU A 194 16.54 -1.25 -23.73
C LEU A 194 17.27 0.08 -23.85
N THR A 195 17.42 0.82 -22.74
CA THR A 195 18.15 2.10 -22.73
C THR A 195 19.59 1.92 -23.19
N ALA A 196 20.26 0.84 -22.78
CA ALA A 196 21.62 0.55 -23.22
C ALA A 196 21.70 0.22 -24.72
N ALA A 197 20.73 -0.54 -25.26
CA ALA A 197 20.65 -0.86 -26.69
C ALA A 197 20.40 0.39 -27.54
N GLU A 198 19.50 1.27 -27.12
CA GLU A 198 19.23 2.57 -27.77
C GLU A 198 20.49 3.45 -27.82
N LEU A 199 21.29 3.47 -26.74
CA LEU A 199 22.56 4.21 -26.70
C LEU A 199 23.61 3.65 -27.67
N VAL A 200 23.66 2.33 -27.87
CA VAL A 200 24.56 1.71 -28.84
C VAL A 200 24.14 2.05 -30.26
N LEU A 201 22.84 1.90 -30.58
CA LEU A 201 22.30 2.24 -31.89
C LEU A 201 22.50 3.72 -32.24
N ALA A 202 22.26 4.63 -31.29
CA ALA A 202 22.50 6.06 -31.48
C ALA A 202 24.00 6.36 -31.76
N ARG A 203 24.92 5.60 -31.16
CA ARG A 203 26.35 5.73 -31.40
C ARG A 203 26.75 5.24 -32.79
N GLU A 204 26.20 4.12 -33.26
CA GLU A 204 26.45 3.62 -34.62
C GLU A 204 25.93 4.59 -35.70
N GLN A 205 24.73 5.14 -35.51
CA GLN A 205 24.17 6.14 -36.41
C GLN A 205 25.03 7.41 -36.50
N HIS A 206 25.57 7.87 -35.37
CA HIS A 206 26.43 9.04 -35.34
C HIS A 206 27.79 8.80 -36.04
N LEU A 207 28.34 7.59 -35.96
CA LEU A 207 29.58 7.21 -36.67
C LEU A 207 29.35 7.05 -38.18
N SER A 208 28.26 6.40 -38.58
CA SER A 208 27.91 6.24 -40.00
C SER A 208 27.60 7.56 -40.71
N ALA A 209 27.22 8.61 -39.97
CA ALA A 209 26.99 9.96 -40.51
C ALA A 209 28.27 10.80 -40.66
N LEU A 210 29.41 10.36 -40.11
CA LEU A 210 30.72 11.01 -40.24
C LEU A 210 31.57 10.40 -41.36
N ASP A 211 31.29 9.15 -41.74
CA ASP A 211 32.01 8.40 -42.79
C ASP A 211 31.38 8.54 -44.20
N GLY A 212 30.25 9.25 -44.34
CA GLY A 212 29.57 9.52 -45.62
C GLY A 212 29.53 11.01 -45.95
#